data_AF-A0A0B1RTB5-F1
#
_entry.id   AF-A0A0B1RTB5-F1
#
_cell.length_a   1.000
_cell.length_b   1.000
_cell.length_c   1.000
_cell.angle_alpha   90.00
_cell.angle_beta   90.00
_cell.angle_gamma   90.00
#
_symmetry.space_group_name_H-M   'P 1'
#
loop_
_entity.id
_entity.type
_entity.pdbx_description
1 polymer ?
#
loop_
_entity_poly.entity_id
_entity_poly.type
_entity_poly.pdbx_seq_one_letter_code
_entity_poly.pdbx_strand_id
1 'polypeptide(L)'
;MEGLAISILFALFTVICRSQWPKWEYFLQNTQDPREEDEPCDNPDICVFRFDGALLFTNVERFKNSLKKTIDQWMKNWGHKESKKEVEASNNGSVLQRPESLGVEGGPHFLIVDCKAMAYCDYMAANAFKEVTFSSFA
;
A
#
# COMPACT_ATOMS: atom_id res chain seq x y z
N MET A 1 -45.91 -10.86 10.58
CA MET A 1 -44.59 -11.42 10.20
C MET A 1 -43.83 -10.50 9.25
N GLU A 2 -44.51 -9.78 8.36
CA GLU A 2 -43.89 -8.91 7.34
C GLU A 2 -42.95 -7.85 7.91
N GLY A 3 -43.35 -7.12 8.96
CA GLY A 3 -42.49 -6.12 9.60
C GLY A 3 -41.18 -6.68 10.19
N LEU A 4 -41.24 -7.89 10.76
CA LEU A 4 -40.04 -8.58 11.27
C LEU A 4 -39.10 -8.92 10.11
N ALA A 5 -39.62 -9.48 9.01
CA ALA A 5 -38.83 -9.79 7.83
C ALA A 5 -38.17 -8.53 7.22
N ILE A 6 -38.93 -7.43 7.08
CA ILE A 6 -38.42 -6.16 6.55
C ILE A 6 -37.32 -5.60 7.46
N SER A 7 -37.51 -5.64 8.78
CA SER A 7 -36.52 -5.14 9.74
C SER A 7 -35.20 -5.93 9.70
N ILE A 8 -35.28 -7.25 9.57
CA ILE A 8 -34.10 -8.13 9.44
C ILE A 8 -33.37 -7.83 8.13
N LEU A 9 -34.10 -7.75 7.02
CA LEU A 9 -33.50 -7.44 5.71
C LEU A 9 -32.80 -6.08 5.72
N PHE A 10 -33.43 -5.06 6.29
CA PHE A 10 -32.84 -3.72 6.40
C PHE A 10 -31.60 -3.70 7.30
N ALA A 11 -31.63 -4.42 8.42
CA ALA A 11 -30.47 -4.55 9.31
C ALA A 11 -29.29 -5.25 8.60
N LEU A 12 -29.54 -6.34 7.87
CA LEU A 12 -28.49 -7.01 7.10
C LEU A 12 -27.93 -6.12 5.99
N PHE A 13 -28.81 -5.44 5.25
CA PHE A 13 -28.42 -4.55 4.17
C PHE A 13 -27.51 -3.41 4.67
N THR A 14 -27.89 -2.76 5.77
CA THR A 14 -27.08 -1.67 6.35
C THR A 14 -25.72 -2.15 6.85
N VAL A 15 -25.64 -3.36 7.44
CA VAL A 15 -24.36 -3.98 7.82
C VAL A 15 -23.48 -4.24 6.60
N ILE A 16 -24.05 -4.77 5.52
CA ILE A 16 -23.33 -5.02 4.26
C ILE A 16 -22.81 -3.69 3.71
N CYS A 17 -23.68 -2.69 3.51
CA CYS A 17 -23.29 -1.39 2.96
C CYS A 17 -22.15 -0.74 3.76
N ARG A 18 -22.23 -0.78 5.10
CA ARG A 18 -21.19 -0.20 5.95
C ARG A 18 -19.86 -0.96 5.89
N SER A 19 -19.91 -2.27 5.63
CA SER A 19 -18.72 -3.13 5.51
C SER A 19 -18.04 -3.02 4.14
N GLN A 20 -18.76 -2.61 3.08
CA GLN A 20 -18.18 -2.47 1.73
C GLN A 20 -17.35 -1.20 1.53
N TRP A 21 -17.28 -0.32 2.52
CA TRP A 21 -16.54 0.95 2.42
C TRP A 21 -15.36 1.01 3.41
N PRO A 22 -14.47 0.00 3.41
CA PRO A 22 -13.29 0.02 4.26
C PRO A 22 -12.43 1.24 3.92
N LYS A 23 -11.85 1.81 4.97
CA LYS A 23 -10.84 2.85 4.85
C LYS A 23 -9.53 2.20 4.40
N TRP A 24 -8.68 2.96 3.75
CA TRP A 24 -7.31 2.52 3.45
C TRP A 24 -6.37 3.67 3.79
N GLU A 25 -5.19 3.32 4.27
CA GLU A 25 -4.15 4.25 4.67
C GLU A 25 -2.82 3.70 4.17
N TYR A 26 -1.86 4.58 3.91
CA TYR A 26 -0.51 4.16 3.56
C TYR A 26 0.50 4.99 4.34
N PHE A 27 1.58 4.33 4.74
CA PHE A 27 2.70 4.91 5.47
C PHE A 27 3.95 4.74 4.64
N LEU A 28 4.81 5.75 4.73
CA LEU A 28 6.05 5.82 4.00
C LEU A 28 7.16 5.80 5.04
N GLN A 29 7.88 4.69 5.16
CA GLN A 29 8.93 4.57 6.15
C GLN A 29 10.29 4.72 5.46
N ASN A 30 11.12 5.62 5.98
CA ASN A 30 12.50 5.73 5.54
C ASN A 30 13.36 4.75 6.34
N THR A 31 14.35 4.13 5.69
CA THR A 31 15.33 3.23 6.33
C THR A 31 16.53 4.02 6.88
N GLN A 32 16.33 5.27 7.33
CA GLN A 32 17.36 6.05 8.01
C GLN A 32 17.03 6.20 9.50
N ASP A 33 18.10 6.10 10.30
CA ASP A 33 18.21 5.90 11.75
C ASP A 33 17.12 6.62 12.59
N PRO A 34 16.64 6.06 13.72
CA PRO A 34 15.55 6.61 14.53
C PRO A 34 15.97 7.78 15.42
N ARG A 35 16.99 8.54 15.02
CA ARG A 35 17.57 9.66 15.76
C ARG A 35 17.70 10.85 14.85
N GLU A 36 16.59 11.49 14.52
CA GLU A 36 16.49 12.94 14.33
C GLU A 36 15.02 13.28 14.16
N GLU A 37 14.50 14.01 15.15
CA GLU A 37 13.19 14.63 15.14
C GLU A 37 13.15 15.69 14.02
N ASP A 38 12.03 15.73 13.28
CA ASP A 38 11.55 16.88 12.49
C ASP A 38 12.19 17.27 11.15
N GLU A 39 12.71 16.33 10.34
CA GLU A 39 12.92 16.58 8.90
C GLU A 39 12.21 15.51 8.02
N PRO A 40 11.35 15.91 7.06
CA PRO A 40 10.67 14.97 6.18
C PRO A 40 11.68 14.37 5.20
N CYS A 41 12.26 13.24 5.58
CA CYS A 41 13.20 12.52 4.75
C CYS A 41 12.64 12.17 3.36
N ASP A 42 13.48 12.39 2.37
CA ASP A 42 13.06 12.87 1.07
C ASP A 42 12.69 11.78 0.06
N ASN A 43 12.81 10.49 0.37
CA ASN A 43 12.35 9.34 -0.45
C ASN A 43 12.23 8.05 0.40
N PRO A 44 11.02 7.54 0.66
CA PRO A 44 10.82 6.31 1.43
C PRO A 44 10.98 5.08 0.54
N ASP A 45 12.06 4.32 0.73
CA ASP A 45 12.31 3.01 0.09
C ASP A 45 11.22 1.96 0.40
N ILE A 46 10.45 2.19 1.47
CA ILE A 46 9.42 1.30 1.96
C ILE A 46 8.06 2.00 1.95
N CYS A 47 7.11 1.42 1.23
CA CYS A 47 5.70 1.82 1.26
C CYS A 47 4.89 0.75 1.99
N VAL A 48 4.24 1.12 3.08
CA VAL A 48 3.34 0.23 3.85
C VAL A 48 1.90 0.60 3.50
N PHE A 49 1.18 -0.32 2.88
CA PHE A 49 -0.24 -0.17 2.55
C PHE A 49 -1.10 -0.94 3.55
N ARG A 50 -2.10 -0.28 4.15
CA ARG A 50 -3.05 -0.89 5.08
C ARG A 50 -4.48 -0.76 4.57
N PHE A 51 -5.19 -1.87 4.53
CA PHE A 51 -6.62 -1.93 4.20
C PHE A 51 -7.43 -2.26 5.46
N ASP A 52 -8.27 -1.33 5.91
CA ASP A 52 -8.95 -1.41 7.19
C ASP A 52 -10.33 -2.07 7.05
N GLY A 53 -10.32 -3.41 6.99
CA GLY A 53 -11.52 -4.24 6.98
C GLY A 53 -11.31 -5.63 6.38
N ALA A 54 -12.34 -6.46 6.45
CA ALA A 54 -12.36 -7.76 5.77
C ALA A 54 -12.28 -7.57 4.25
N LEU A 55 -11.50 -8.41 3.58
CA LEU A 55 -11.35 -8.41 2.13
C LEU A 55 -12.20 -9.53 1.54
N LEU A 56 -13.27 -9.17 0.86
CA LEU A 56 -14.26 -10.11 0.33
C LEU A 56 -14.56 -9.78 -1.13
N PHE A 57 -15.22 -10.70 -1.85
CA PHE A 57 -15.61 -10.56 -3.25
C PHE A 57 -16.36 -9.26 -3.55
N THR A 58 -17.03 -8.70 -2.55
CA THR A 58 -17.82 -7.47 -2.65
C THR A 58 -16.99 -6.18 -2.62
N ASN A 59 -15.77 -6.19 -2.07
CA ASN A 59 -14.91 -5.00 -1.95
C ASN A 59 -13.49 -5.18 -2.52
N VAL A 60 -13.18 -6.32 -3.15
CA VAL A 60 -11.86 -6.57 -3.77
C VAL A 60 -11.47 -5.58 -4.86
N GLU A 61 -12.42 -5.09 -5.67
CA GLU A 61 -12.10 -4.07 -6.67
C GLU A 61 -11.65 -2.77 -6.03
N ARG A 62 -12.27 -2.41 -4.89
CA ARG A 62 -11.90 -1.22 -4.12
C ARG A 62 -10.49 -1.38 -3.56
N PHE A 63 -10.14 -2.56 -3.03
CA PHE A 63 -8.78 -2.89 -2.61
C PHE A 63 -7.78 -2.72 -3.76
N LYS A 64 -7.98 -3.39 -4.90
CA LYS A 64 -7.10 -3.28 -6.08
C LYS A 64 -6.89 -1.83 -6.52
N ASN A 65 -7.97 -1.06 -6.62
CA ASN A 65 -7.94 0.33 -7.01
C ASN A 65 -7.21 1.21 -5.98
N SER A 66 -7.43 0.99 -4.68
CA SER A 66 -6.74 1.74 -3.62
C SER A 66 -5.25 1.44 -3.59
N LEU A 67 -4.87 0.17 -3.73
CA LEU A 67 -3.47 -0.26 -3.75
C LEU A 67 -2.73 0.29 -4.96
N LYS A 68 -3.34 0.22 -6.14
CA LYS A 68 -2.80 0.84 -7.36
C LYS A 68 -2.60 2.34 -7.19
N LYS A 69 -3.60 3.05 -6.66
CA LYS A 69 -3.48 4.50 -6.38
C LYS A 69 -2.33 4.80 -5.42
N THR A 70 -2.13 4.00 -4.39
CA THR A 70 -1.02 4.16 -3.44
C THR A 70 0.33 3.94 -4.13
N ILE A 71 0.47 2.88 -4.94
CA ILE A 71 1.70 2.60 -5.70
C ILE A 71 1.98 3.75 -6.68
N ASP A 72 0.98 4.20 -7.44
CA ASP A 72 1.12 5.30 -8.41
C ASP A 72 1.54 6.61 -7.71
N GLN A 73 0.98 6.90 -6.54
CA GLN A 73 1.36 8.07 -5.74
C GLN A 73 2.78 7.96 -5.20
N TRP A 74 3.15 6.78 -4.70
CA TRP A 74 4.51 6.51 -4.22
C TRP A 74 5.53 6.67 -5.35
N MET A 75 5.31 6.05 -6.51
CA MET A 75 6.21 6.16 -7.67
C MET A 75 6.30 7.57 -8.25
N LYS A 76 5.21 8.35 -8.23
CA LYS A 76 5.23 9.77 -8.67
C LYS A 76 6.11 10.64 -7.79
N ASN A 77 6.06 10.43 -6.48
CA ASN A 77 6.90 11.17 -5.54
C ASN A 77 8.39 10.91 -5.79
N TRP A 78 8.72 9.75 -6.35
CA TRP A 78 10.08 9.37 -6.76
C TRP A 78 10.52 10.01 -8.09
N GLY A 79 9.73 9.83 -9.15
CA GLY A 79 10.10 10.30 -10.50
C GLY A 79 10.25 11.82 -10.62
N HIS A 80 9.54 12.59 -9.79
CA HIS A 80 9.68 14.05 -9.75
C HIS A 80 11.03 14.51 -9.15
N LYS A 81 11.78 13.63 -8.48
CA LYS A 81 13.01 13.98 -7.75
C LYS A 81 14.30 13.56 -8.44
N GLU A 82 14.29 12.54 -9.31
CA GLU A 82 15.45 12.25 -10.18
C GLU A 82 15.78 13.44 -11.09
N SER A 83 14.75 14.08 -11.67
CA SER A 83 14.92 15.31 -12.45
C SER A 83 15.43 16.51 -11.65
N LYS A 84 15.42 16.43 -10.31
CA LYS A 84 15.91 17.48 -9.40
C LYS A 84 17.32 17.20 -8.86
N LYS A 85 17.76 15.93 -8.85
CA LYS A 85 19.09 15.50 -8.36
C LYS A 85 20.24 15.74 -9.34
N GLU A 86 19.97 15.87 -10.65
CA GLU A 86 21.04 16.22 -11.63
C GLU A 86 21.65 17.61 -11.41
N VAL A 87 21.07 18.45 -10.55
CA VAL A 87 21.57 19.80 -10.28
C VAL A 87 22.52 19.85 -9.07
N GLU A 88 22.49 18.87 -8.16
CA GLU A 88 23.20 18.97 -6.87
C GLU A 88 23.75 17.61 -6.39
N ALA A 89 24.90 17.17 -6.89
CA ALA A 89 25.74 16.19 -6.17
C ALA A 89 27.20 16.17 -6.66
N SER A 90 28.01 17.09 -6.13
CA SER A 90 29.44 16.90 -5.89
C SER A 90 29.69 17.13 -4.40
N ASN A 91 29.64 16.07 -3.58
CA ASN A 91 30.69 15.76 -2.60
C ASN A 91 30.41 14.47 -1.79
N ASN A 92 31.51 13.87 -1.38
CA ASN A 92 31.70 12.50 -0.88
C ASN A 92 31.14 12.20 0.52
N GLY A 93 30.85 10.92 0.76
CA GLY A 93 30.78 10.32 2.10
C GLY A 93 30.44 8.82 2.07
N SER A 94 31.27 7.98 2.69
CA SER A 94 31.42 6.54 2.49
C SER A 94 30.21 5.64 2.80
N VAL A 95 29.87 4.78 1.84
CA VAL A 95 28.72 3.84 1.81
C VAL A 95 29.09 2.49 2.43
N LEU A 96 28.29 2.04 3.41
CA LEU A 96 28.29 0.66 3.89
C LEU A 96 27.52 -0.20 2.86
N GLN A 97 28.19 -1.18 2.24
CA GLN A 97 27.67 -1.90 1.08
C GLN A 97 26.63 -2.98 1.43
N ARG A 98 25.58 -3.00 0.60
CA ARG A 98 24.40 -3.87 0.57
C ARG A 98 24.69 -5.13 -0.28
N PRO A 99 24.04 -6.28 -0.06
CA PRO A 99 24.30 -7.49 -0.85
C PRO A 99 24.03 -7.30 -2.35
N GLU A 100 25.01 -7.66 -3.18
CA GLU A 100 25.02 -7.53 -4.64
C GLU A 100 24.19 -8.62 -5.35
N SER A 101 22.88 -8.69 -5.08
CA SER A 101 22.00 -9.58 -5.84
C SER A 101 20.74 -8.86 -6.27
N LEU A 102 20.88 -8.01 -7.30
CA LEU A 102 19.88 -7.57 -8.30
C LEU A 102 20.33 -6.18 -8.78
N GLY A 103 21.09 -6.15 -9.88
CA GLY A 103 21.59 -4.91 -10.46
C GLY A 103 20.53 -4.20 -11.28
N VAL A 104 20.12 -3.00 -10.84
CA VAL A 104 19.71 -1.84 -11.63
C VAL A 104 20.02 -0.60 -10.75
N GLU A 105 20.42 0.53 -11.34
CA GLU A 105 20.56 1.79 -10.61
C GLU A 105 19.22 2.18 -9.97
N GLY A 106 19.23 2.40 -8.65
CA GLY A 106 18.05 2.53 -7.80
C GLY A 106 17.84 1.29 -6.93
N GLY A 107 18.07 1.41 -5.62
CA GLY A 107 17.96 0.28 -4.69
C GLY A 107 16.57 -0.38 -4.67
N PRO A 108 16.44 -1.59 -4.11
CA PRO A 108 15.16 -2.31 -4.11
C PRO A 108 14.10 -1.56 -3.30
N HIS A 109 12.94 -1.32 -3.91
CA HIS A 109 11.78 -0.72 -3.28
C HIS A 109 10.86 -1.79 -2.71
N PHE A 110 10.43 -1.63 -1.46
CA PHE A 110 9.60 -2.61 -0.77
C PHE A 110 8.19 -2.08 -0.57
N LEU A 111 7.22 -2.80 -1.13
CA LEU A 111 5.81 -2.63 -0.79
C LEU A 111 5.44 -3.66 0.26
N ILE A 112 5.04 -3.19 1.45
CA ILE A 112 4.54 -4.01 2.54
C ILE A 112 3.02 -3.85 2.56
N VAL A 113 2.28 -4.96 2.52
CA VAL A 113 0.83 -4.93 2.74
C VAL A 113 0.56 -5.36 4.18
N ASP A 114 0.10 -4.42 5.01
CA ASP A 114 -0.32 -4.69 6.38
C ASP A 114 -1.72 -5.33 6.38
N CYS A 115 -1.74 -6.63 6.64
CA CYS A 115 -2.95 -7.43 6.73
C CYS A 115 -3.56 -7.49 8.14
N LYS A 116 -3.03 -6.75 9.13
CA LYS A 116 -3.49 -6.84 10.53
C LYS A 116 -4.99 -6.56 10.70
N ALA A 117 -5.56 -5.67 9.90
CA ALA A 117 -6.99 -5.33 9.94
C ALA A 117 -7.89 -6.27 9.09
N MET A 118 -7.29 -7.19 8.33
CA MET A 118 -8.02 -8.14 7.48
C MET A 118 -8.48 -9.35 8.30
N ALA A 119 -9.61 -9.20 8.99
CA ALA A 119 -10.14 -10.27 9.84
C ALA A 119 -10.53 -11.54 9.05
N TYR A 120 -10.97 -11.38 7.80
CA TYR A 120 -11.37 -12.48 6.90
C TYR A 120 -10.97 -12.16 5.46
N CYS A 121 -10.58 -13.21 4.73
CA CYS A 121 -10.31 -13.17 3.30
C CYS A 121 -11.03 -14.34 2.62
N ASP A 122 -11.74 -14.09 1.53
CA ASP A 122 -12.34 -15.14 0.72
C ASP A 122 -11.47 -15.53 -0.49
N TYR A 123 -11.99 -16.41 -1.35
CA TYR A 123 -11.29 -16.85 -2.56
C TYR A 123 -11.00 -15.69 -3.52
N MET A 124 -11.92 -14.72 -3.64
CA MET A 124 -11.72 -13.57 -4.52
C MET A 124 -10.65 -12.64 -3.98
N ALA A 125 -10.56 -12.47 -2.66
CA ALA A 125 -9.47 -11.76 -2.00
C ALA A 125 -8.11 -12.41 -2.31
N ALA A 126 -8.01 -13.74 -2.19
CA ALA A 126 -6.78 -14.47 -2.53
C ALA A 126 -6.38 -14.29 -4.00
N ASN A 127 -7.35 -14.34 -4.92
CA ASN A 127 -7.11 -14.05 -6.33
C ASN A 127 -6.69 -12.59 -6.56
N ALA A 128 -7.26 -11.64 -5.82
CA ALA A 128 -6.86 -10.24 -5.92
C ALA A 128 -5.39 -10.02 -5.52
N PHE A 129 -4.92 -10.66 -4.44
CA PHE A 129 -3.50 -10.65 -4.08
C PHE A 129 -2.64 -11.25 -5.19
N LYS A 130 -3.03 -12.40 -5.72
CA LYS A 130 -2.34 -13.06 -6.83
C LYS A 130 -2.19 -12.10 -8.01
N GLU A 131 -3.28 -11.51 -8.47
CA GLU A 131 -3.28 -10.57 -9.60
C GLU A 131 -2.37 -9.37 -9.35
N VAL A 132 -2.45 -8.73 -8.18
CA VAL A 132 -1.61 -7.56 -7.88
C VAL A 132 -0.13 -7.92 -7.85
N THR A 133 0.23 -9.09 -7.31
CA THR A 133 1.63 -9.54 -7.36
C THR A 133 2.12 -9.76 -8.78
N PHE A 134 1.33 -10.41 -9.65
CA PHE A 134 1.76 -10.65 -11.04
C PHE A 134 1.76 -9.39 -11.91
N SER A 135 0.81 -8.47 -11.72
CA SER A 135 0.76 -7.21 -12.47
C SER A 135 1.90 -6.24 -12.13
N SER A 136 2.60 -6.43 -11.00
CA SER A 136 3.76 -5.60 -10.65
C SER A 136 5.07 -6.08 -11.27
N PHE A 137 5.10 -7.26 -11.91
CA PHE A 137 6.30 -7.88 -12.51
C PHE A 137 6.19 -8.11 -14.03
N ALA A 138 5.17 -7.57 -14.69
CA ALA A 138 4.98 -7.62 -16.14
C ALA A 138 5.04 -6.21 -16.73
#